data_AF-A0A1C5AX06-F1
#
_entry.id   AF-A0A1C5AX06-F1
#
_cell.length_a   1.000
_cell.length_b   1.000
_cell.length_c   1.000
_cell.angle_alpha   90.00
_cell.angle_beta   90.00
_cell.angle_gamma   90.00
#
_symmetry.space_group_name_H-M   'P 1'
#
loop_
_entity.id
_entity.type
_entity.pdbx_description
1 polymer ?
#
loop_
_entity_poly.entity_id
_entity_poly.type
_entity_poly.pdbx_seq_one_letter_code
_entity_poly.pdbx_strand_id
1 'polypeptide(L)' 'MTEFTPTTVPSAARWCDRCGESVAAGAHPACEAARAWEPPRWCASCRRRMKVQVVPVGWSAVCVEHGERRG' A
#
# COMPACT_ATOMS: atom_id res chain seq x y z
N MET A 1 -34.14 8.95 18.11
CA MET A 1 -33.62 9.70 16.95
C MET A 1 -32.42 8.92 16.47
N THR A 2 -32.56 8.20 15.36
CA THR A 2 -31.72 7.05 14.98
C THR A 2 -30.27 7.46 14.71
N GLU A 3 -29.37 6.69 15.28
CA GLU A 3 -27.92 6.75 15.23
C GLU A 3 -27.40 6.36 13.83
N PHE A 4 -26.51 7.20 13.28
CA PHE A 4 -25.81 6.90 12.02
C PHE A 4 -24.58 6.05 12.31
N THR A 5 -24.60 4.80 11.84
CA THR A 5 -23.43 3.92 11.84
C THR A 5 -22.55 4.27 10.62
N PRO A 6 -21.27 4.63 10.76
CA PRO A 6 -20.40 4.75 9.60
C PRO A 6 -20.04 3.35 9.09
N THR A 7 -20.57 2.97 7.93
CA THR A 7 -20.06 1.86 7.13
C THR A 7 -18.61 2.14 6.80
N THR A 8 -17.67 1.42 7.42
CA THR A 8 -16.25 1.49 7.03
C THR A 8 -16.10 0.85 5.67
N VAL A 9 -16.10 1.68 4.63
CA VAL A 9 -15.68 1.31 3.28
C VAL A 9 -14.20 0.91 3.37
N PRO A 10 -13.74 -0.18 2.73
CA PRO A 10 -12.32 -0.47 2.67
C PRO A 10 -11.60 0.78 2.16
N SER A 11 -10.72 1.34 2.98
CA SER A 11 -10.01 2.57 2.60
C SER A 11 -9.22 2.24 1.34
N ALA A 12 -9.68 2.78 0.21
CA ALA A 12 -8.94 2.74 -1.03
C ALA A 12 -7.49 3.16 -0.73
N ALA A 13 -6.53 2.44 -1.32
CA ALA A 13 -5.12 2.78 -1.25
C ALA A 13 -4.98 4.29 -1.54
N ARG A 14 -4.53 5.08 -0.57
CA ARG A 14 -4.41 6.55 -0.70
C ARG A 14 -3.08 6.96 -1.32
N TRP A 15 -2.10 6.06 -1.24
CA TRP A 15 -0.73 6.28 -1.67
C TRP A 15 -0.28 5.15 -2.58
N CYS A 16 0.49 5.50 -3.61
CA CYS A 16 1.16 4.53 -4.45
C CYS A 16 2.25 3.81 -3.65
N ASP A 17 2.20 2.50 -3.63
CA ASP A 17 3.10 1.67 -2.83
C ASP A 17 4.52 1.53 -3.44
N ARG A 18 4.78 2.05 -4.65
CA ARG A 18 6.14 2.20 -5.21
C ARG A 18 6.80 3.53 -4.94
N CYS A 19 6.15 4.63 -5.34
CA CYS A 19 6.76 5.96 -5.32
C CYS A 19 6.38 6.74 -4.06
N GLY A 20 5.29 6.39 -3.38
CA GLY A 20 4.79 7.10 -2.21
C GLY A 20 4.00 8.37 -2.53
N GLU A 21 3.69 8.63 -3.81
CA GLU A 21 2.85 9.75 -4.23
C GLU A 21 1.36 9.41 -4.06
N SER A 22 0.50 10.43 -3.90
CA SER A 22 -0.93 10.22 -3.73
C SER A 22 -1.55 9.63 -5.00
N VAL A 23 -2.45 8.65 -4.84
CA VAL A 23 -3.17 8.09 -6.01
C VAL A 23 -4.17 9.09 -6.60
N ALA A 24 -4.52 10.13 -5.83
CA ALA A 24 -5.40 11.21 -6.27
C ALA A 24 -4.69 12.20 -7.21
N ALA A 25 -3.35 12.26 -7.21
CA ALA A 25 -2.59 13.13 -8.11
C ALA A 25 -2.59 12.63 -9.55
N GLY A 26 -2.88 11.35 -9.80
CA GLY A 26 -2.98 10.78 -11.15
C GLY A 26 -2.71 9.28 -11.18
N ALA A 27 -2.90 8.70 -12.36
CA ALA A 27 -2.60 7.28 -12.60
C ALA A 27 -1.09 7.04 -12.67
N HIS A 28 -0.62 5.90 -12.15
CA HIS A 28 0.81 5.55 -12.10
C HIS A 28 1.12 4.25 -12.88
N PRO A 29 0.91 4.20 -14.21
CA PRO A 29 1.03 2.96 -14.98
C PRO A 29 2.43 2.34 -14.91
N ALA A 30 3.48 3.17 -14.85
CA ALA A 30 4.85 2.68 -14.68
C ALA A 30 5.09 2.05 -13.29
N CYS A 31 4.48 2.61 -12.24
CA CYS A 31 4.58 2.04 -10.89
C CYS A 31 3.80 0.72 -10.79
N GLU A 32 2.62 0.66 -11.43
CA GLU A 32 1.80 -0.55 -11.51
C GLU A 32 2.52 -1.67 -12.26
N ALA A 33 3.10 -1.37 -13.43
CA ALA A 33 3.88 -2.35 -14.20
C ALA A 33 5.08 -2.88 -13.39
N ALA A 34 5.77 -2.00 -12.67
CA ALA A 34 6.88 -2.38 -11.83
C ALA A 34 6.43 -3.21 -10.60
N ARG A 35 5.20 -2.99 -10.09
CA ARG A 35 4.63 -3.78 -8.99
C ARG A 35 4.37 -5.24 -9.29
N ALA A 36 4.29 -5.62 -10.56
CA ALA A 36 4.20 -7.02 -10.94
C ALA A 36 5.44 -7.82 -10.49
N TRP A 37 6.59 -7.16 -10.36
CA TRP A 37 7.88 -7.83 -10.09
C TRP A 37 8.58 -7.35 -8.83
N GLU A 38 8.29 -6.14 -8.37
CA GLU A 38 8.96 -5.54 -7.22
C GLU A 38 8.07 -5.52 -5.98
N PRO A 39 8.64 -5.64 -4.77
CA PRO A 39 7.92 -5.49 -3.51
C PRO A 39 7.46 -4.05 -3.23
N PRO A 40 6.50 -3.85 -2.29
CA PRO A 40 6.01 -2.54 -1.89
C PRO A 40 7.08 -1.82 -1.09
N ARG A 41 7.38 -0.59 -1.48
CA ARG A 41 8.34 0.26 -0.75
C ARG A 41 7.63 1.19 0.24
N TRP A 42 6.36 1.49 0.00
CA TRP A 42 5.54 2.39 0.81
C TRP A 42 4.21 1.76 1.21
N CYS A 43 3.73 2.09 2.41
CA CYS A 43 2.41 1.70 2.85
C CYS A 43 1.34 2.48 2.09
N ALA A 44 0.44 1.75 1.41
CA ALA A 44 -0.66 2.36 0.66
C ALA A 44 -1.68 3.12 1.54
N SER A 45 -1.63 2.94 2.86
CA SER A 45 -2.53 3.58 3.83
C SER A 45 -1.96 4.86 4.44
N CYS A 46 -0.73 4.83 4.97
CA CYS A 46 -0.12 5.97 5.67
C CYS A 46 1.13 6.58 5.02
N ARG A 47 1.53 6.15 3.83
CA ARG A 47 2.71 6.70 3.12
C ARG A 47 4.02 6.56 3.91
N ARG A 48 4.13 5.62 4.85
CA ARG A 48 5.43 5.32 5.50
C ARG A 48 6.22 4.33 4.65
N ARG A 49 7.55 4.46 4.63
CA ARG A 49 8.42 3.43 4.01
C ARG A 49 8.29 2.12 4.79
N MET A 50 8.17 1.02 4.07
CA MET A 50 8.05 -0.33 4.64
C MET A 50 9.43 -0.97 4.78
N LYS A 51 9.60 -1.82 5.79
CA LYS A 51 10.76 -2.71 5.89
C LYS A 51 10.53 -3.89 4.94
N VAL A 52 11.29 -3.93 3.85
CA VAL A 52 11.16 -4.97 2.82
C VAL A 52 12.25 -6.02 3.01
N GLN A 53 11.85 -7.28 3.01
CA GLN A 53 12.72 -8.45 2.93
C GLN A 53 12.34 -9.22 1.67
N VAL A 54 13.29 -9.43 0.78
CA VAL A 54 13.14 -10.33 -0.37
C VAL A 54 13.70 -11.69 0.03
N VAL A 55 12.97 -12.76 -0.30
CA VAL A 55 13.34 -14.15 -0.05
C VAL A 55 13.24 -14.95 -1.36
N PRO A 56 13.86 -16.14 -1.46
CA PRO A 56 13.84 -16.89 -2.73
C PRO A 56 12.45 -17.24 -3.26
N VAL A 57 11.45 -17.32 -2.39
CA VAL A 57 10.07 -17.70 -2.72
C VAL A 57 9.10 -16.51 -2.78
N GLY A 58 9.58 -15.28 -2.66
CA GLY A 58 8.73 -14.10 -2.62
C GLY A 58 9.31 -12.95 -1.79
N TRP A 59 8.45 -12.19 -1.15
CA TRP A 59 8.86 -11.07 -0.31
C TRP A 59 7.87 -10.81 0.84
N SER A 60 8.38 -10.13 1.86
CA SER A 60 7.58 -9.58 2.96
C SER A 60 7.90 -8.10 3.12
N ALA A 61 6.89 -7.26 3.26
CA ALA A 61 7.01 -5.83 3.50
C ALA A 61 6.20 -5.46 4.74
N VAL A 62 6.84 -4.86 5.74
CA VAL A 62 6.20 -4.52 7.01
C VAL A 62 6.12 -3.01 7.19
N CYS A 63 4.91 -2.51 7.40
CA CYS A 63 4.64 -1.16 7.88
C CYS A 63 4.61 -1.17 9.41
N VAL A 64 5.22 -0.16 10.03
CA VAL A 64 5.21 0.01 11.50
C VAL A 64 3.80 0.15 12.09
N GLU A 65 2.86 0.70 11.32
CA GLU A 65 1.50 1.00 11.80
C GLU A 65 0.46 0.00 11.27
N HIS A 66 0.61 -0.44 10.02
CA HIS A 66 -0.39 -1.26 9.31
C HIS A 66 -0.02 -2.74 9.20
N GLY A 67 1.15 -3.14 9.70
CA GLY A 67 1.61 -4.52 9.66
C GLY A 67 2.14 -4.97 8.30
N GLU A 68 2.10 -6.28 8.09
CA GLU A 68 2.80 -6.98 7.02
C GLU A 68 1.97 -7.17 5.75
N ARG A 69 2.66 -7.13 4.60
CA ARG A 69 2.19 -7.58 3.29
C ARG A 69 3.17 -8.59 2.73
N ARG A 70 2.69 -9.60 2.02
CA ARG A 70 3.50 -10.65 1.39
C ARG A 70 3.09 -10.82 -0.07
N GLY A 71 3.99 -11.38 -0.87
CA GLY A 71 3.77 -11.79 -2.25
C GLY A 71 4.97 -12.51 -2.81
#